data_AF-A0A382ML73-F1
#
_entry.id   AF-A0A382ML73-F1
#
_cell.length_a   1.000
_cell.length_b   1.000
_cell.length_c   1.000
_cell.angle_alpha   90.00
_cell.angle_beta   90.00
_cell.angle_gamma   90.00
#
_symmetry.space_group_name_H-M   'P 1'
#
loop_
_entity.id
_entity.type
_entity.pdbx_description
1 polymer ?
#
loop_
_entity_poly.entity_id
_entity_poly.type
_entity_poly.pdbx_seq_one_letter_code
_entity_poly.pdbx_strand_id
1 'polypeptide(L)'
;MSMFSPDDSDQNPFSRGDFSLEDLPFKPSSILKWALVLIGIVSLVILSHVLKGIYTDLLWFDNMDYKNVYMKILTTKIYLFLGGGLLFTVIILPSVVYVYRKTVGDPIETIPIEIQPLVNKVIKILIGLAILILAITFGSLLSSQWETLLRFFNEVDFTRINPTTGQTISATEPVFDKNIGFYVFNIPMFILLQEWFQGVMIVV
;
A
#
# COMPACT_ATOMS: atom_id res chain seq x y z
N MET A 1 -1.35 52.71 -47.94
CA MET A 1 -1.25 51.39 -47.30
C MET A 1 -0.46 51.57 -46.02
N SER A 2 -1.15 51.81 -44.91
CA SER A 2 -0.58 51.90 -43.56
C SER A 2 -1.73 51.70 -42.57
N MET A 3 -2.09 50.43 -42.38
CA MET A 3 -3.15 50.00 -41.46
C MET A 3 -2.56 48.99 -40.46
N PHE A 4 -1.52 49.42 -39.76
CA PHE A 4 -1.02 48.70 -38.61
C PHE A 4 -0.63 49.74 -37.56
N SER A 5 -1.49 49.88 -36.55
CA SER A 5 -1.23 50.72 -35.40
C SER A 5 -0.22 49.96 -34.51
N PRO A 6 0.88 50.58 -34.06
CA PRO A 6 1.89 49.90 -33.21
C PRO A 6 1.40 49.50 -31.81
N ASP A 7 0.14 49.75 -31.46
CA ASP A 7 -0.40 49.67 -30.09
C ASP A 7 -1.08 48.33 -29.76
N ASP A 8 -1.20 47.42 -30.74
CA ASP A 8 -1.87 46.12 -30.55
C ASP A 8 -0.93 45.00 -30.02
N SER A 9 0.33 45.30 -29.69
CA SER A 9 1.28 44.29 -29.16
C SER A 9 1.09 43.96 -27.68
N ASP A 10 0.37 44.80 -26.94
CA ASP A 10 0.29 44.73 -25.47
C ASP A 10 -1.00 44.11 -24.97
N GLN A 11 -1.94 43.79 -25.88
CA GLN A 11 -3.13 43.01 -25.57
C GLN A 11 -2.78 41.53 -25.51
N ASN A 12 -2.11 41.14 -24.43
CA ASN A 12 -2.06 39.74 -24.06
C ASN A 12 -3.42 39.37 -23.45
N PRO A 13 -4.29 38.60 -24.14
CA PRO A 13 -5.64 38.29 -23.65
C PRO A 13 -5.62 37.45 -22.37
N PHE A 14 -4.44 36.99 -21.93
CA PHE A 14 -4.21 36.26 -20.69
C PHE A 14 -3.27 37.08 -19.78
N SER A 15 -3.78 38.16 -19.18
CA SER A 15 -3.06 38.89 -18.14
C SER A 15 -3.05 38.07 -16.84
N ARG A 16 -1.86 37.68 -16.37
CA ARG A 16 -1.58 36.75 -15.25
C ARG A 16 -2.16 37.12 -13.86
N GLY A 17 -3.02 38.14 -13.75
CA GLY A 17 -3.53 38.69 -12.49
C GLY A 17 -5.03 38.60 -12.29
N ASP A 18 -5.78 37.94 -13.18
CA ASP A 18 -7.26 37.94 -13.17
C ASP A 18 -7.90 36.70 -12.53
N PHE A 19 -7.15 35.62 -12.26
CA PHE A 19 -7.70 34.39 -11.70
C PHE A 19 -7.85 34.47 -10.17
N SER A 20 -9.04 34.80 -9.67
CA SER A 20 -9.36 34.76 -8.24
C SER A 20 -10.03 33.43 -7.88
N LEU A 21 -9.74 32.85 -6.71
CA LEU A 21 -10.43 31.64 -6.21
C LEU A 21 -11.95 31.86 -5.99
N GLU A 22 -12.39 33.13 -6.00
CA GLU A 22 -13.78 33.59 -6.01
C GLU A 22 -14.50 33.34 -7.35
N ASP A 23 -13.78 33.28 -8.48
CA ASP A 23 -14.33 33.14 -9.83
C ASP A 23 -14.64 31.68 -10.21
N LEU A 24 -14.21 30.73 -9.36
CA LEU A 24 -14.58 29.33 -9.51
C LEU A 24 -16.09 29.17 -9.24
N PRO A 25 -16.85 28.48 -10.11
CA PRO A 25 -18.29 28.23 -9.90
C PRO A 25 -18.57 27.36 -8.67
N PHE A 26 -17.54 26.88 -7.96
CA PHE A 26 -17.64 26.04 -6.78
C PHE A 26 -16.71 26.55 -5.67
N LYS A 27 -17.20 26.61 -4.43
CA LYS A 27 -16.39 26.96 -3.25
C LYS A 27 -15.52 25.76 -2.83
N PRO A 28 -14.19 25.80 -3.02
CA PRO A 28 -13.31 24.62 -2.80
C PRO A 28 -13.30 24.13 -1.35
N SER A 29 -13.53 25.04 -0.38
CA SER A 29 -13.59 24.69 1.04
C SER A 29 -14.80 23.84 1.41
N SER A 30 -15.91 23.96 0.67
CA SER A 30 -17.10 23.12 0.88
C SER A 30 -16.90 21.71 0.33
N ILE A 31 -16.29 21.58 -0.86
CA ILE A 31 -16.00 20.27 -1.48
C ILE A 31 -15.04 19.47 -0.60
N LEU A 32 -13.97 20.09 -0.10
CA LEU A 32 -13.02 19.42 0.80
C LEU A 32 -13.68 18.94 2.10
N LYS A 33 -14.58 19.74 2.69
CA LYS A 33 -15.34 19.33 3.89
C LYS A 33 -16.22 18.12 3.61
N TRP A 34 -16.99 18.15 2.52
CA TRP A 34 -17.87 17.04 2.14
C TRP A 34 -17.09 15.79 1.75
N ALA A 35 -15.94 15.93 1.08
CA ALA A 35 -15.05 14.81 0.77
C ALA A 35 -14.50 14.14 2.04
N LEU A 36 -14.06 14.94 3.02
CA LEU A 36 -13.57 14.41 4.30
C LEU A 36 -14.68 13.69 5.08
N VAL A 37 -15.89 14.26 5.11
CA VAL A 37 -17.07 13.62 5.70
C VAL A 37 -17.37 12.29 5.00
N LEU A 38 -17.36 12.26 3.66
CA LEU A 38 -17.60 11.03 2.89
C LEU A 38 -16.54 9.96 3.20
N ILE A 39 -15.25 10.32 3.21
CA ILE A 39 -14.15 9.42 3.58
C ILE A 39 -14.33 8.88 4.99
N GLY A 40 -14.74 9.73 5.95
CA GLY A 40 -15.02 9.31 7.33
C GLY A 40 -16.15 8.30 7.40
N ILE A 41 -17.26 8.54 6.71
CA ILE A 41 -18.41 7.63 6.65
C ILE A 41 -18.01 6.29 6.01
N VAL A 42 -17.32 6.32 4.87
CA VAL A 42 -16.86 5.11 4.17
C VAL A 42 -15.92 4.30 5.07
N SER A 43 -14.97 4.96 5.73
CA SER A 43 -14.04 4.32 6.67
C SER A 43 -14.78 3.66 7.85
N LEU A 44 -15.79 4.33 8.41
CA LEU A 44 -16.61 3.80 9.50
C LEU A 44 -17.39 2.55 9.07
N VAL A 45 -17.98 2.57 7.87
CA VAL A 45 -18.73 1.41 7.33
C VAL A 45 -17.81 0.22 7.13
N ILE A 46 -16.63 0.43 6.53
CA ILE A 46 -15.63 -0.62 6.32
C ILE A 46 -15.18 -1.19 7.68
N LEU A 47 -14.85 -0.33 8.63
CA LEU A 47 -14.40 -0.74 9.96
C LEU A 47 -15.48 -1.57 10.68
N SER A 48 -16.74 -1.14 10.60
CA SER A 48 -17.87 -1.86 11.20
C SER A 48 -18.04 -3.25 10.59
N HIS A 49 -17.91 -3.37 9.27
CA HIS A 49 -18.00 -4.65 8.57
C HIS A 49 -16.87 -5.61 8.99
N VAL A 50 -15.64 -5.10 9.05
CA VAL A 50 -14.46 -5.88 9.47
C VAL A 50 -14.59 -6.34 10.92
N LEU A 51 -14.95 -5.45 11.85
CA LEU A 51 -15.11 -5.79 13.26
C LEU A 51 -16.21 -6.84 13.47
N LYS A 52 -17.32 -6.74 12.75
CA LYS A 52 -18.39 -7.73 12.80
C LYS A 52 -17.89 -9.12 12.37
N GLY A 53 -17.11 -9.19 11.29
CA GLY A 53 -16.49 -10.42 10.83
C GLY A 53 -15.56 -11.01 11.89
N ILE A 54 -14.64 -10.20 12.40
CA ILE A 54 -13.67 -10.62 13.43
C ILE A 54 -14.37 -11.16 14.68
N TYR A 55 -15.43 -10.48 15.13
CA TYR A 55 -16.20 -10.87 16.30
C TYR A 55 -16.95 -12.18 16.10
N THR A 56 -17.52 -12.37 14.90
CA THR A 56 -18.26 -13.59 14.53
C THR A 56 -17.32 -14.78 14.49
N ASP A 57 -16.17 -14.65 13.84
CA ASP A 57 -15.14 -15.70 13.79
C ASP A 57 -14.60 -15.99 15.19
N LEU A 58 -14.32 -14.96 15.99
CA LEU A 58 -13.85 -15.14 17.37
C LEU A 58 -14.82 -15.98 18.19
N LEU A 59 -16.11 -15.69 18.13
CA LEU A 59 -17.15 -16.44 18.85
C LEU A 59 -17.25 -17.88 18.33
N TRP A 60 -17.14 -18.08 17.02
CA TRP A 60 -17.17 -19.42 16.43
C TRP A 60 -15.98 -20.29 16.90
N PHE A 61 -14.77 -19.74 16.86
CA PHE A 61 -13.56 -20.43 17.32
C PHE A 61 -13.57 -20.69 18.84
N ASP A 62 -14.15 -19.79 19.64
CA ASP A 62 -14.31 -19.96 21.08
C ASP A 62 -15.25 -21.13 21.41
N ASN A 63 -16.36 -21.26 20.68
CA ASN A 63 -17.29 -22.39 20.84
C ASN A 63 -16.69 -23.75 20.49
N MET A 64 -15.61 -23.79 19.70
CA MET A 64 -14.91 -25.01 19.33
C MET A 64 -13.63 -25.27 20.15
N ASP A 65 -13.38 -24.46 21.19
CA ASP A 65 -12.15 -24.52 22.01
C ASP A 65 -10.85 -24.25 21.22
N TYR A 66 -10.97 -23.59 20.06
CA TYR A 66 -9.85 -23.22 19.17
C TYR A 66 -9.54 -21.71 19.19
N LYS A 67 -9.98 -20.98 20.23
CA LYS A 67 -9.74 -19.54 20.38
C LYS A 67 -8.27 -19.14 20.21
N ASN A 68 -7.35 -19.93 20.77
CA ASN A 68 -5.92 -19.67 20.65
C ASN A 68 -5.42 -19.72 19.19
N VAL A 69 -5.99 -20.58 18.36
CA VAL A 69 -5.67 -20.67 16.93
C VAL A 69 -6.09 -19.38 16.23
N TYR A 70 -7.32 -18.92 16.47
CA TYR A 70 -7.81 -17.68 15.88
C TYR A 70 -7.00 -16.45 16.32
N MET A 71 -6.64 -16.37 17.60
CA MET A 71 -5.76 -15.29 18.09
C MET A 71 -4.41 -15.32 17.38
N LYS A 72 -3.83 -16.51 17.15
CA LYS A 72 -2.59 -16.65 16.38
C LYS A 72 -2.75 -16.15 14.94
N ILE A 73 -3.84 -16.52 14.26
CA ILE A 73 -4.16 -16.06 12.90
C ILE A 73 -4.27 -14.53 12.87
N LEU A 74 -5.06 -13.95 13.76
CA LEU A 74 -5.32 -12.51 13.82
C LEU A 74 -4.04 -11.72 14.10
N THR A 75 -3.26 -12.14 15.09
CA THR A 75 -1.99 -11.50 15.43
C THR A 75 -0.99 -11.58 14.28
N THR A 76 -0.87 -12.73 13.61
CA THR A 76 0.00 -12.86 12.42
C THR A 76 -0.44 -11.94 11.29
N LYS A 77 -1.75 -11.87 11.00
CA LYS A 77 -2.29 -10.95 9.98
C LYS A 77 -1.97 -9.50 10.29
N ILE A 78 -2.10 -9.07 11.55
CA ILE A 78 -1.78 -7.70 11.97
C ILE A 78 -0.28 -7.42 11.82
N TYR A 79 0.60 -8.32 12.27
CA TYR A 79 2.04 -8.13 12.12
C TYR A 79 2.48 -8.08 10.66
N LEU A 80 1.91 -8.94 9.80
CA LEU A 80 2.19 -8.92 8.36
C LEU A 80 1.68 -7.65 7.69
N PHE A 81 0.50 -7.17 8.07
CA PHE A 81 -0.05 -5.92 7.57
C PHE A 81 0.85 -4.73 7.89
N LEU A 82 1.19 -4.58 9.18
CA LEU A 82 2.03 -3.48 9.65
C LEU A 82 3.46 -3.61 9.12
N GLY A 83 4.03 -4.81 9.14
CA GLY A 83 5.37 -5.09 8.64
C GLY A 83 5.51 -4.83 7.14
N GLY A 84 4.57 -5.33 6.34
CA GLY A 84 4.56 -5.11 4.89
C GLY A 84 4.35 -3.64 4.52
N GLY A 85 3.37 -2.97 5.12
CA GLY A 85 3.12 -1.55 4.87
C GLY A 85 4.29 -0.65 5.29
N LEU A 86 4.91 -0.94 6.44
CA LEU A 86 6.09 -0.23 6.92
C LEU A 86 7.28 -0.47 5.99
N LEU A 87 7.55 -1.72 5.61
CA LEU A 87 8.65 -2.05 4.71
C LEU A 87 8.49 -1.35 3.35
N PHE A 88 7.29 -1.36 2.78
CA PHE A 88 6.98 -0.61 1.57
C PHE A 88 7.28 0.89 1.75
N THR A 89 6.78 1.47 2.85
CA THR A 89 6.97 2.89 3.16
C THR A 89 8.45 3.25 3.26
N VAL A 90 9.26 2.42 3.94
CA VAL A 90 10.71 2.61 4.06
C VAL A 90 11.41 2.57 2.69
N ILE A 91 10.94 1.74 1.76
CA ILE A 91 11.53 1.62 0.42
C ILE A 91 11.16 2.80 -0.48
N ILE A 92 9.90 3.25 -0.47
CA ILE A 92 9.43 4.33 -1.36
C ILE A 92 9.82 5.73 -0.87
N LEU A 93 9.92 5.94 0.45
CA LEU A 93 10.18 7.25 1.05
C LEU A 93 11.44 7.93 0.51
N PRO A 94 12.61 7.27 0.40
CA PRO A 94 13.82 7.89 -0.14
C PRO A 94 13.64 8.40 -1.58
N SER A 95 13.00 7.61 -2.45
CA SER A 95 12.72 7.98 -3.85
C SER A 95 11.85 9.23 -3.90
N VAL A 96 10.73 9.21 -3.17
CA VAL A 96 9.79 10.35 -3.12
C VAL A 96 10.44 11.60 -2.54
N VAL A 97 11.21 11.48 -1.45
CA VAL A 97 11.92 12.61 -0.84
C VAL A 97 12.97 13.18 -1.81
N TYR A 98 13.68 12.31 -2.54
CA TYR A 98 14.66 12.73 -3.53
C TYR A 98 14.01 13.53 -4.67
N VAL A 99 12.94 13.00 -5.26
CA VAL A 99 12.17 13.69 -6.32
C VAL A 99 11.59 15.00 -5.80
N TYR A 100 10.94 14.97 -4.63
CA TYR A 100 10.34 16.15 -4.02
C TYR A 100 11.37 17.27 -3.81
N ARG A 101 12.57 16.95 -3.31
CA ARG A 101 13.64 17.94 -3.13
C ARG A 101 14.15 18.53 -4.44
N LYS A 102 14.12 17.77 -5.54
CA LYS A 102 14.57 18.25 -6.86
C LYS A 102 13.53 19.10 -7.57
N THR A 103 12.24 18.78 -7.42
CA THR A 103 11.16 19.49 -8.12
C THR A 103 10.74 20.79 -7.44
N VAL A 104 10.92 20.92 -6.12
CA VAL A 104 10.45 22.09 -5.35
C VAL A 104 11.31 23.36 -5.57
N GLY A 105 12.45 23.26 -6.25
CA GLY A 105 13.40 24.36 -6.44
C GLY A 105 13.15 25.27 -7.65
N ASP A 106 12.46 24.78 -8.68
CA ASP A 106 12.18 25.59 -9.88
C ASP A 106 10.80 26.25 -9.74
N PRO A 107 10.73 27.59 -9.64
CA PRO A 107 9.46 28.28 -9.70
C PRO A 107 8.80 27.93 -11.02
N ILE A 108 7.64 27.27 -10.96
CA ILE A 108 6.81 27.12 -12.14
C ILE A 108 6.37 28.55 -12.50
N GLU A 109 7.01 29.17 -13.52
CA GLU A 109 6.74 30.56 -13.95
C GLU A 109 5.25 30.83 -14.22
N THR A 110 4.48 29.77 -14.42
CA THR A 110 3.04 29.78 -14.69
C THR A 110 2.17 29.91 -13.43
N ILE A 111 2.67 29.66 -12.22
CA ILE A 111 1.83 29.69 -10.98
C ILE A 111 1.99 31.04 -10.25
N PRO A 112 0.88 31.78 -10.01
CA PRO A 112 0.89 32.99 -9.20
C PRO A 112 1.50 32.75 -7.82
N ILE A 113 2.42 33.63 -7.40
CA ILE A 113 3.20 33.53 -6.14
C ILE A 113 2.29 33.36 -4.90
N GLU A 114 1.09 33.94 -4.93
CA GLU A 114 0.10 33.86 -3.84
C GLU A 114 -0.48 32.46 -3.63
N ILE A 115 -0.58 31.63 -4.68
CA ILE A 115 -1.20 30.29 -4.62
C ILE A 115 -0.14 29.19 -4.41
N GLN A 116 1.13 29.46 -4.67
CA GLN A 116 2.24 28.51 -4.48
C GLN A 116 2.27 27.80 -3.10
N PRO A 117 2.06 28.46 -1.94
CA PRO A 117 2.05 27.76 -0.65
C PRO A 117 0.88 26.78 -0.50
N LEU A 118 -0.30 27.12 -1.07
CA LEU A 118 -1.47 26.25 -1.06
C LEU A 118 -1.23 25.02 -1.94
N VAL A 119 -0.69 25.21 -3.14
CA VAL A 119 -0.34 24.13 -4.08
C VAL A 119 0.65 23.17 -3.45
N ASN A 120 1.74 23.69 -2.85
CA ASN A 120 2.74 22.85 -2.17
C ASN A 120 2.13 22.04 -1.01
N LYS A 121 1.19 22.62 -0.26
CA LYS A 121 0.48 21.90 0.81
C LYS A 121 -0.40 20.79 0.26
N VAL A 122 -1.15 21.05 -0.81
CA VAL A 122 -2.01 20.04 -1.47
C VAL A 122 -1.16 18.90 -2.05
N ILE A 123 -0.06 19.21 -2.75
CA ILE A 123 0.85 18.19 -3.29
C ILE A 123 1.41 17.29 -2.18
N LYS A 124 1.87 17.86 -1.06
CA LYS A 124 2.34 17.06 0.09
C LYS A 124 1.26 16.13 0.64
N ILE A 125 0.02 16.62 0.76
CA ILE A 125 -1.11 15.82 1.23
C ILE A 125 -1.41 14.69 0.24
N LEU A 126 -1.42 14.96 -1.06
CA LEU A 126 -1.67 13.96 -2.10
C LEU A 126 -0.57 12.89 -2.14
N ILE A 127 0.70 13.28 -2.04
CA ILE A 127 1.83 12.35 -1.95
C ILE A 127 1.70 11.47 -0.69
N GLY A 128 1.43 12.09 0.46
CA GLY A 128 1.23 11.35 1.71
C GLY A 128 0.07 10.37 1.64
N LEU A 129 -1.05 10.78 1.04
CA LEU A 129 -2.23 9.93 0.83
C LEU A 129 -1.93 8.78 -0.14
N ALA A 130 -1.20 9.04 -1.24
CA ALA A 130 -0.80 8.02 -2.20
C ALA A 130 0.12 6.96 -1.55
N ILE A 131 1.12 7.39 -0.78
CA ILE A 131 1.99 6.48 -0.02
C ILE A 131 1.16 5.67 0.99
N LEU A 132 0.24 6.30 1.70
CA LEU A 132 -0.62 5.62 2.67
C LEU A 132 -1.48 4.54 2.00
N ILE A 133 -2.12 4.85 0.88
CA ILE A 133 -2.95 3.90 0.13
C ILE A 133 -2.09 2.72 -0.34
N LEU A 134 -0.93 2.99 -0.93
CA LEU A 134 -0.02 1.94 -1.40
C LEU A 134 0.51 1.10 -0.24
N ALA A 135 0.87 1.69 0.89
CA ALA A 135 1.30 0.98 2.08
C ALA A 135 0.21 0.05 2.63
N ILE A 136 -1.05 0.50 2.63
CA ILE A 136 -2.21 -0.33 3.01
C ILE A 136 -2.36 -1.49 2.02
N THR A 137 -2.23 -1.25 0.71
CA THR A 137 -2.31 -2.30 -0.32
C THR A 137 -1.20 -3.35 -0.15
N PHE A 138 0.06 -2.94 -0.08
CA PHE A 138 1.20 -3.87 0.07
C PHE A 138 1.19 -4.59 1.43
N GLY A 139 0.75 -3.92 2.51
CA GLY A 139 0.52 -4.57 3.80
C GLY A 139 -0.60 -5.60 3.74
N SER A 140 -1.72 -5.28 3.08
CA SER A 140 -2.85 -6.20 2.90
C SER A 140 -2.45 -7.45 2.10
N LEU A 141 -1.64 -7.29 1.05
CA LEU A 141 -1.12 -8.41 0.26
C LEU A 141 -0.34 -9.40 1.14
N LEU A 142 0.58 -8.93 2.00
CA LEU A 142 1.29 -9.78 2.95
C LEU A 142 0.36 -10.41 3.98
N SER A 143 -0.54 -9.61 4.55
CA SER A 143 -1.50 -10.05 5.56
C SER A 143 -2.39 -11.19 5.04
N SER A 144 -2.76 -11.15 3.76
CA SER A 144 -3.56 -12.21 3.12
C SER A 144 -2.81 -13.55 3.06
N GLN A 145 -1.48 -13.51 3.05
CA GLN A 145 -0.58 -14.66 2.92
C GLN A 145 -0.05 -15.16 4.28
N TRP A 146 -0.80 -14.89 5.36
CA TRP A 146 -0.48 -15.32 6.73
C TRP A 146 -0.26 -16.83 6.85
N GLU A 147 -0.99 -17.64 6.08
CA GLU A 147 -0.88 -19.09 6.11
C GLU A 147 0.49 -19.54 5.60
N THR A 148 0.96 -18.97 4.49
CA THR A 148 2.30 -19.23 3.93
C THR A 148 3.40 -18.93 4.94
N LEU A 149 3.29 -17.80 5.65
CA LEU A 149 4.25 -17.43 6.69
C LEU A 149 4.24 -18.42 7.87
N LEU A 150 3.06 -18.78 8.38
CA LEU A 150 2.96 -19.73 9.48
C LEU A 150 3.43 -21.12 9.09
N ARG A 151 3.14 -21.55 7.86
CA ARG A 151 3.61 -22.84 7.29
C ARG A 151 5.14 -22.88 7.17
N PHE A 152 5.77 -21.76 6.81
CA PHE A 152 7.22 -21.63 6.80
C PHE A 152 7.84 -21.74 8.20
N PHE A 153 7.29 -21.03 9.20
CA PHE A 153 7.84 -21.09 10.56
C PHE A 153 7.53 -22.37 11.33
N ASN A 154 6.50 -23.12 10.91
CA ASN A 154 6.11 -24.38 11.52
C ASN A 154 6.28 -25.53 10.51
N GLU A 155 7.39 -25.50 9.75
CA GLU A 155 7.68 -26.55 8.79
C GLU A 155 7.88 -27.90 9.49
N VAL A 156 7.51 -28.97 8.79
CA VAL A 156 7.68 -30.35 9.25
C VAL A 156 8.31 -31.19 8.14
N ASP A 157 9.23 -32.06 8.52
CA ASP A 157 9.84 -32.97 7.56
C ASP A 157 8.85 -34.06 7.15
N PHE A 158 8.75 -34.30 5.84
CA PHE A 158 8.03 -35.44 5.33
C PHE A 158 8.87 -36.71 5.56
N THR A 159 8.19 -37.79 5.91
CA THR A 159 8.80 -39.11 6.13
C THR A 159 8.15 -40.15 5.25
N ARG A 160 8.90 -41.21 4.92
CA ARG A 160 8.44 -42.36 4.15
C ARG A 160 8.90 -43.66 4.80
N ILE A 161 8.19 -44.75 4.54
CA ILE A 161 8.55 -46.08 5.04
C ILE A 161 9.54 -46.72 4.06
N ASN A 162 10.66 -47.20 4.58
CA ASN A 162 11.60 -47.99 3.78
C ASN A 162 10.98 -49.38 3.47
N PRO A 163 10.77 -49.74 2.19
CA PRO A 163 10.10 -50.99 1.83
C PRO A 163 10.91 -52.25 2.19
N THR A 164 12.21 -52.12 2.44
CA THR A 164 13.10 -53.26 2.79
C THR A 164 13.27 -53.41 4.30
N THR A 165 13.34 -52.30 5.06
CA THR A 165 13.61 -52.34 6.50
C THR A 165 12.39 -52.04 7.38
N GLY A 166 11.29 -51.54 6.81
CA GLY A 166 10.09 -51.13 7.55
C GLY A 166 10.28 -49.88 8.43
N GLN A 167 11.46 -49.25 8.41
CA GLN A 167 11.76 -48.07 9.21
C GLN A 167 11.29 -46.77 8.53
N THR A 168 10.89 -45.81 9.36
CA THR A 168 10.58 -44.45 8.92
C THR A 168 11.88 -43.70 8.60
N ILE A 169 12.04 -43.30 7.35
CA ILE A 169 13.17 -42.50 6.87
C ILE A 169 12.67 -41.15 6.34
N SER A 170 13.55 -40.16 6.27
CA SER A 170 13.22 -38.87 5.66
C SER A 170 12.84 -39.05 4.19
N ALA A 171 11.75 -38.40 3.78
CA ALA A 171 11.32 -38.36 2.39
C ALA A 171 12.10 -37.26 1.66
N THR A 172 13.34 -37.58 1.33
CA THR A 172 14.25 -36.71 0.57
C THR A 172 14.18 -37.06 -0.91
N GLU A 173 14.17 -36.05 -1.77
CA GLU A 173 14.25 -36.27 -3.21
C GLU A 173 15.71 -36.54 -3.66
N PRO A 174 15.91 -37.31 -4.75
CA PRO A 174 17.23 -37.85 -5.09
C PRO A 174 18.16 -36.91 -5.86
N VAL A 175 17.66 -35.78 -6.38
CA VAL A 175 18.40 -34.88 -7.28
C VAL A 175 19.12 -33.78 -6.51
N PHE A 176 18.45 -33.11 -5.58
CA PHE A 176 18.99 -31.99 -4.79
C PHE A 176 19.18 -32.30 -3.31
N ASP A 177 18.90 -33.53 -2.88
CA ASP A 177 18.99 -34.00 -1.50
C ASP A 177 18.18 -33.11 -0.53
N LYS A 178 17.00 -32.64 -0.97
CA LYS A 178 16.08 -31.83 -0.15
C LYS A 178 14.88 -32.65 0.33
N ASN A 179 14.44 -32.41 1.57
CA ASN A 179 13.19 -32.97 2.06
C ASN A 179 12.02 -32.41 1.22
N ILE A 180 11.01 -33.23 0.94
CA ILE A 180 9.81 -32.77 0.21
C ILE A 180 9.16 -31.54 0.89
N GLY A 181 9.28 -31.43 2.21
CA GLY A 181 8.83 -30.28 3.01
C GLY A 181 9.40 -28.95 2.55
N PHE A 182 10.60 -28.93 1.99
CA PHE A 182 11.20 -27.75 1.39
C PHE A 182 10.30 -27.15 0.29
N TYR A 183 9.79 -27.99 -0.62
CA TYR A 183 8.95 -27.54 -1.74
C TYR A 183 7.54 -27.14 -1.30
N VAL A 184 7.05 -27.70 -0.19
CA VAL A 184 5.70 -27.47 0.32
C VAL A 184 5.62 -26.25 1.23
N PHE A 185 6.68 -25.96 1.99
CA PHE A 185 6.72 -24.90 3.01
C PHE A 185 7.65 -23.73 2.64
N ASN A 186 8.86 -24.01 2.13
CA ASN A 186 9.87 -22.97 1.87
C ASN A 186 9.68 -22.28 0.53
N ILE A 187 9.48 -23.04 -0.55
CA ILE A 187 9.33 -22.48 -1.90
C ILE A 187 8.19 -21.45 -1.98
N PRO A 188 6.96 -21.71 -1.47
CA PRO A 188 5.89 -20.71 -1.49
C PRO A 188 6.26 -19.43 -0.75
N MET A 189 7.04 -19.51 0.34
CA MET A 189 7.51 -18.35 1.08
C MET A 189 8.51 -17.52 0.26
N PHE A 190 9.43 -18.15 -0.46
CA PHE A 190 10.37 -17.44 -1.33
C PHE A 190 9.68 -16.79 -2.52
N ILE A 191 8.70 -17.47 -3.13
CA ILE A 191 7.88 -16.92 -4.21
C ILE A 191 7.12 -15.69 -3.69
N LEU A 192 6.50 -15.79 -2.51
CA LEU A 192 5.81 -14.65 -1.89
C LEU A 192 6.72 -13.44 -1.71
N LEU A 193 7.94 -13.64 -1.19
CA LEU A 193 8.90 -12.56 -1.01
C LEU A 193 9.33 -11.94 -2.34
N GLN A 194 9.56 -12.78 -3.35
CA GLN A 194 9.91 -12.35 -4.70
C GLN A 194 8.79 -11.53 -5.34
N GLU A 195 7.55 -12.03 -5.33
CA GLU A 195 6.39 -11.35 -5.90
C GLU A 195 6.13 -10.01 -5.21
N TRP A 196 6.22 -9.98 -3.88
CA TRP A 196 6.04 -8.74 -3.13
C TRP A 196 7.12 -7.73 -3.47
N PHE A 197 8.39 -8.13 -3.47
CA PHE A 197 9.51 -7.24 -3.80
C PHE A 197 9.41 -6.73 -5.24
N GLN A 198 9.06 -7.59 -6.20
CA GLN A 198 8.83 -7.19 -7.59
C GLN A 198 7.70 -6.16 -7.68
N GLY A 199 6.60 -6.37 -6.96
CA GLY A 199 5.51 -5.39 -6.88
C GLY A 199 5.99 -4.04 -6.37
N VAL A 200 6.79 -4.01 -5.30
CA VAL A 200 7.35 -2.76 -4.77
C VAL A 200 8.27 -2.09 -5.80
N MET A 201 9.16 -2.85 -6.44
CA MET A 201 10.11 -2.33 -7.44
C MET A 201 9.44 -1.75 -8.69
N ILE A 202 8.24 -2.23 -9.05
CA ILE A 202 7.46 -1.66 -10.16
C ILE A 202 6.88 -0.28 -9.79
N VAL A 203 6.59 -0.06 -8.50
CA VAL A 203 5.95 1.16 -8.01
C VAL A 203 6.95 2.27 -7.71
N VAL A 204 8.19 1.92 -7.32
CA VAL A 204 9.27 2.85 -6.94
C VAL A 204 9.98 3.43 -8.15
#